data_AF-A0A8T1M6F9-F1
#
_entry.id   AF-A0A8T1M6F9-F1
#
_cell.length_a   1.000
_cell.length_b   1.000
_cell.length_c   1.000
_cell.angle_alpha   90.00
_cell.angle_beta   90.00
_cell.angle_gamma   90.00
#
_symmetry.space_group_name_H-M   'P 1'
#
loop_
_entity.id
_entity.type
_entity.pdbx_description
1 polymer ?
#
loop_
_entity_poly.entity_id
_entity_poly.type
_entity_poly.pdbx_seq_one_letter_code
_entity_poly.pdbx_strand_id
1 'polypeptide(L)'
;MRFELPDYVLNRNVITASQRNNVGYLVGLFRRCPWLQDSLFYSEQHWTTLGMLDLTFRPPIVCLFTPFAYAMLSNALGVMTKLVKEGADVYKSCYVVDFIQSDNASEPFYRIQEFPPVALCRPGDPGFQGLMLCGYDVERSMTINMVVQQNEAVEEKRLRYRGYLDFSLGVSKQLNHSREFVEFVKTLFENGYDCHEFLRQVDLWKLFVRGFHLVSEQGFRSIEHRTLAANLISNLIEHGISLKDERTTMNLFKASSAILACPKHTTESKSTALHLLRAVMSLSWNINNFTNSHSNDVKQVLNSLDHGSLLQKCLRAIRTCLGSRFFARKVKKLNCTEETRRMIIDGHKCSCF
;
A
#
# COMPACT_ATOMS: atom_id res chain seq x y z
N MET A 1 12.11 35.68 -0.81
CA MET A 1 12.99 34.49 -0.80
C MET A 1 13.23 34.10 -2.25
N ARG A 2 14.48 33.87 -2.66
CA ARG A 2 14.78 33.36 -4.01
C ARG A 2 14.43 31.87 -4.06
N PHE A 3 13.92 31.42 -5.19
CA PHE A 3 13.64 30.02 -5.48
C PHE A 3 14.97 29.27 -5.65
N GLU A 4 15.52 28.82 -4.53
CA GLU A 4 16.83 28.19 -4.47
C GLU A 4 16.68 26.67 -4.36
N LEU A 5 17.39 25.96 -5.23
CA LEU A 5 17.50 24.51 -5.17
C LEU A 5 18.43 24.10 -4.02
N PRO A 6 18.18 22.95 -3.38
CA PRO A 6 19.14 22.40 -2.43
C PRO A 6 20.47 22.06 -3.12
N ASP A 7 21.55 22.01 -2.34
CA ASP A 7 22.86 21.60 -2.87
C ASP A 7 22.79 20.24 -3.57
N TYR A 8 23.36 20.17 -4.78
CA TYR A 8 23.35 18.97 -5.61
C TYR A 8 24.69 18.72 -6.31
N VAL A 9 24.87 17.49 -6.77
CA VAL A 9 26.07 16.99 -7.42
C VAL A 9 25.78 16.66 -8.88
N LEU A 10 26.65 17.14 -9.76
CA LEU A 10 26.67 16.77 -11.18
C LEU A 10 27.62 15.58 -11.38
N ASN A 11 27.10 14.36 -11.21
CA ASN A 11 27.89 13.14 -11.44
C ASN A 11 27.04 12.01 -12.02
N ARG A 12 27.06 11.91 -13.36
CA ARG A 12 26.30 10.90 -14.11
C ARG A 12 26.79 9.47 -13.86
N ASN A 13 28.05 9.28 -13.46
CA ASN A 13 28.60 7.94 -13.21
C ASN A 13 27.97 7.31 -11.97
N VAL A 14 27.71 8.11 -10.92
CA VAL A 14 27.02 7.64 -9.71
C VAL A 14 25.58 7.28 -10.01
N ILE A 15 24.87 8.11 -10.78
CA ILE A 15 23.50 7.83 -11.23
C ILE A 15 23.47 6.51 -12.00
N THR A 16 24.32 6.37 -13.02
CA THR A 16 24.39 5.18 -13.87
C THR A 16 24.74 3.93 -13.07
N ALA A 17 25.69 4.02 -12.14
CA ALA A 17 26.07 2.91 -11.28
C ALA A 17 24.91 2.49 -10.35
N SER A 18 24.15 3.45 -9.82
CA SER A 18 22.98 3.19 -8.98
C SER A 18 21.88 2.47 -9.75
N GLN A 19 21.57 2.95 -10.96
CA GLN A 19 20.55 2.37 -11.83
C GLN A 19 20.94 0.98 -12.34
N ARG A 20 22.23 0.75 -12.65
CA ARG A 20 22.75 -0.55 -13.14
C ARG A 20 23.07 -1.55 -12.03
N ASN A 21 22.66 -1.28 -10.80
CA ASN A 21 22.92 -2.14 -9.65
C ASN A 21 24.43 -2.44 -9.41
N ASN A 22 25.31 -1.48 -9.74
CA ASN A 22 26.76 -1.64 -9.60
C ASN A 22 27.21 -1.30 -8.17
N VAL A 23 26.96 -2.24 -7.26
CA VAL A 23 27.27 -2.11 -5.84
C VAL A 23 28.75 -1.86 -5.58
N GLY A 24 29.65 -2.55 -6.31
CA GLY A 24 31.09 -2.49 -6.07
C GLY A 24 31.67 -1.09 -6.30
N TYR A 25 31.30 -0.45 -7.41
CA TYR A 25 31.72 0.92 -7.72
C TYR A 25 31.23 1.90 -6.67
N LEU A 26 29.95 1.85 -6.32
CA LEU A 26 29.34 2.78 -5.37
C LEU A 26 29.94 2.66 -3.97
N VAL A 27 30.12 1.42 -3.48
CA VAL A 27 30.74 1.20 -2.17
C VAL A 27 32.19 1.70 -2.16
N GLY A 28 32.96 1.44 -3.22
CA GLY A 28 34.32 1.96 -3.34
C GLY A 28 34.38 3.49 -3.30
N LEU A 29 33.42 4.15 -3.98
CA LEU A 29 33.31 5.59 -4.01
C LEU A 29 32.86 6.18 -2.66
N PHE A 30 31.80 5.65 -2.04
CA PHE A 30 31.28 6.14 -0.76
C PHE A 30 32.25 5.94 0.39
N ARG A 31 33.10 4.91 0.35
CA ARG A 31 34.21 4.79 1.32
C ARG A 31 35.21 5.93 1.24
N ARG A 32 35.47 6.47 0.05
CA ARG A 32 36.38 7.60 -0.16
C ARG A 32 35.69 8.94 0.10
N CYS A 33 34.41 9.05 -0.29
CA CYS A 33 33.60 10.25 -0.16
C CYS A 33 32.23 9.89 0.46
N PRO A 34 32.13 9.70 1.78
CA PRO A 34 30.89 9.22 2.43
C PRO A 34 29.68 10.11 2.21
N TRP A 35 29.88 11.42 2.15
CA TRP A 35 28.83 12.42 1.94
C TRP A 35 28.05 12.23 0.63
N LEU A 36 28.62 11.54 -0.38
CA LEU A 36 27.94 11.25 -1.64
C LEU A 36 26.77 10.27 -1.51
N GLN A 37 26.71 9.48 -0.43
CA GLN A 37 25.66 8.48 -0.23
C GLN A 37 24.26 9.10 -0.07
N ASP A 38 24.20 10.31 0.51
CA ASP A 38 22.98 11.06 0.84
C ASP A 38 22.84 12.35 0.01
N SER A 39 23.77 12.57 -0.92
CA SER A 39 23.77 13.73 -1.80
C SER A 39 22.65 13.63 -2.83
N LEU A 40 22.15 14.80 -3.25
CA LEU A 40 21.23 14.90 -4.37
C LEU A 40 22.02 14.95 -5.67
N PHE A 41 21.64 14.12 -6.64
CA PHE A 41 22.24 14.14 -7.97
C PHE A 41 21.22 14.68 -8.96
N TYR A 42 21.70 15.58 -9.82
CA TYR A 42 20.87 16.21 -10.83
C TYR A 42 20.73 15.32 -12.07
N SER A 43 19.49 15.19 -12.55
CA SER A 43 19.18 14.65 -13.86
C SER A 43 18.00 15.37 -14.49
N GLU A 44 18.06 15.61 -15.79
CA GLU A 44 16.89 15.99 -16.58
C GLU A 44 16.15 14.73 -17.03
N GLN A 45 14.83 14.73 -16.86
CA GLN A 45 13.97 13.62 -17.27
C GLN A 45 12.83 14.16 -18.16
N HIS A 46 12.48 13.38 -19.19
CA HIS A 46 11.28 13.60 -19.99
C HIS A 46 10.12 12.77 -19.44
N TRP A 47 9.74 13.03 -18.19
CA TRP A 47 8.56 12.42 -17.61
C TRP A 47 7.35 13.33 -17.82
N THR A 48 6.19 12.73 -18.05
CA THR A 48 4.91 13.44 -18.11
C THR A 48 4.13 13.28 -16.80
N THR A 49 4.51 12.30 -15.98
CA THR A 49 3.93 12.00 -14.66
C THR A 49 5.03 11.46 -13.74
N LEU A 50 4.95 11.76 -12.44
CA LEU A 50 5.84 11.25 -11.40
C LEU A 50 5.05 10.43 -10.38
N GLY A 51 5.29 9.11 -10.36
CA GLY A 51 4.71 8.22 -9.36
C GLY A 51 3.18 8.30 -9.23
N MET A 52 2.71 8.42 -7.99
CA MET A 52 1.30 8.54 -7.59
C MET A 52 0.76 9.99 -7.66
N LEU A 53 1.58 10.96 -8.06
CA LEU A 53 1.12 12.34 -8.18
C LEU A 53 0.32 12.47 -9.49
N ASP A 54 -0.99 12.70 -9.38
CA ASP A 54 -1.92 12.98 -10.51
C ASP A 54 -1.59 14.31 -11.25
N LEU A 55 -0.40 14.87 -11.02
CA LEU A 55 0.05 16.12 -11.62
C LEU A 55 0.72 15.79 -12.96
N THR A 56 0.21 16.37 -14.03
CA THR A 56 0.87 16.36 -15.33
C THR A 56 2.01 17.36 -15.30
N PHE A 57 3.20 16.88 -15.63
CA PHE A 57 4.40 17.70 -15.72
C PHE A 57 4.67 18.03 -17.19
N ARG A 58 5.11 19.26 -17.48
CA ARG A 58 5.63 19.59 -18.81
C ARG A 58 7.14 19.32 -18.83
N PRO A 59 7.63 18.41 -19.68
CA PRO A 59 9.07 18.17 -19.81
C PRO A 59 9.77 19.34 -20.53
N PRO A 60 11.07 19.59 -20.26
CA PRO A 60 11.94 18.84 -19.34
C PRO A 60 11.68 19.17 -17.87
N ILE A 61 11.81 18.16 -17.02
CA ILE A 61 11.72 18.28 -15.55
C ILE A 61 13.13 18.14 -14.97
N VAL A 62 13.48 19.00 -14.03
CA VAL A 62 14.70 18.85 -13.24
C VAL A 62 14.41 17.96 -12.04
N CYS A 63 15.14 16.86 -11.92
CA CYS A 63 15.04 15.92 -10.82
C CYS A 63 16.33 15.95 -10.01
N LEU A 64 16.21 16.09 -8.68
CA LEU A 64 17.32 15.98 -7.74
C LEU A 64 17.04 14.80 -6.81
N PHE A 65 17.68 13.67 -7.08
CA PHE A 65 17.42 12.40 -6.39
C PHE A 65 18.67 11.85 -5.71
N THR A 66 18.48 11.12 -4.63
CA THR A 66 19.57 10.40 -3.97
C THR A 66 19.96 9.14 -4.76
N PRO A 67 21.15 8.56 -4.53
CA PRO A 67 21.51 7.25 -5.07
C PRO A 67 20.48 6.18 -4.75
N PHE A 68 19.87 6.24 -3.56
CA PHE A 68 18.79 5.33 -3.15
C PHE A 68 17.56 5.46 -4.04
N ALA A 69 17.10 6.69 -4.31
CA ALA A 69 15.94 6.93 -5.17
C ALA A 69 16.18 6.48 -6.63
N TYR A 70 17.38 6.70 -7.19
CA TYR A 70 17.72 6.17 -8.52
C TYR A 70 17.76 4.64 -8.54
N ALA A 71 18.31 4.02 -7.50
CA ALA A 71 18.32 2.56 -7.36
C ALA A 71 16.90 1.99 -7.25
N MET A 72 16.03 2.64 -6.48
CA MET A 72 14.62 2.28 -6.33
C MET A 72 13.87 2.36 -7.66
N LEU A 73 13.97 3.49 -8.38
CA LEU A 73 13.33 3.68 -9.69
C LEU A 73 13.76 2.64 -10.74
N SER A 74 14.98 2.10 -10.62
CA SER A 74 15.51 1.07 -11.53
C SER A 74 15.46 -0.35 -10.94
N ASN A 75 14.80 -0.54 -9.80
CA ASN A 75 14.75 -1.80 -9.05
C ASN A 75 16.14 -2.44 -8.81
N ALA A 76 17.16 -1.63 -8.55
CA ALA A 76 18.50 -2.06 -8.20
C ALA A 76 18.57 -2.49 -6.72
N LEU A 77 17.95 -3.64 -6.41
CA LEU A 77 17.80 -4.16 -5.04
C LEU A 77 19.14 -4.33 -4.30
N GLY A 78 20.21 -4.71 -5.00
CA GLY A 78 21.54 -4.86 -4.41
C GLY A 78 22.08 -3.54 -3.88
N VAL A 79 21.95 -2.46 -4.66
CA VAL A 79 22.33 -1.10 -4.26
C VAL A 79 21.46 -0.60 -3.11
N MET A 80 20.13 -0.73 -3.21
CA MET A 80 19.22 -0.32 -2.12
C MET A 80 19.57 -1.02 -0.80
N THR A 81 19.73 -2.34 -0.83
CA THR A 81 20.08 -3.14 0.35
C THR A 81 21.43 -2.72 0.92
N LYS A 82 22.40 -2.41 0.06
CA LYS A 82 23.72 -1.96 0.51
C LYS A 82 23.66 -0.58 1.15
N LEU A 83 22.96 0.37 0.55
CA LEU A 83 22.78 1.72 1.11
C LEU A 83 22.11 1.69 2.49
N VAL A 84 21.06 0.88 2.66
CA VAL A 84 20.42 0.66 3.98
C VAL A 84 21.43 0.13 5.01
N LYS A 85 22.24 -0.87 4.62
CA LYS A 85 23.25 -1.48 5.51
C LYS A 85 24.40 -0.55 5.88
N GLU A 86 24.80 0.34 4.98
CA GLU A 86 25.86 1.33 5.21
C GLU A 86 25.35 2.57 5.97
N GLY A 87 24.05 2.62 6.30
CA GLY A 87 23.48 3.70 7.11
C GLY A 87 23.18 4.99 6.32
N ALA A 88 23.00 4.89 5.00
CA ALA A 88 22.50 6.01 4.21
C ALA A 88 21.11 6.45 4.71
N ASP A 89 20.83 7.74 4.66
CA ASP A 89 19.49 8.28 4.93
C ASP A 89 18.57 7.97 3.74
N VAL A 90 18.02 6.77 3.73
CA VAL A 90 17.10 6.32 2.68
C VAL A 90 15.78 7.09 2.65
N TYR A 91 15.51 7.92 3.66
CA TYR A 91 14.34 8.80 3.72
C TYR A 91 14.65 10.23 3.26
N LYS A 92 15.90 10.52 2.93
CA LYS A 92 16.34 11.83 2.45
C LYS A 92 15.45 12.28 1.29
N SER A 93 14.92 13.49 1.43
CA SER A 93 13.99 14.06 0.47
C SER A 93 14.58 14.13 -0.94
N CYS A 94 13.73 13.86 -1.91
CA CYS A 94 13.94 14.03 -3.33
C CYS A 94 13.21 15.29 -3.80
N TYR A 95 13.70 15.89 -4.88
CA TYR A 95 13.11 17.11 -5.42
C TYR A 95 12.79 16.96 -6.90
N VAL A 96 11.66 17.51 -7.27
CA VAL A 96 11.27 17.75 -8.66
C VAL A 96 10.99 19.22 -8.85
N VAL A 97 11.49 19.76 -9.96
CA VAL A 97 11.22 21.12 -10.40
C VAL A 97 10.60 21.06 -11.78
N ASP A 98 9.44 21.67 -11.92
CA ASP A 98 8.75 21.78 -13.20
C ASP A 98 8.22 23.20 -13.45
N PHE A 99 7.89 23.44 -14.72
CA PHE A 99 7.26 24.66 -15.16
C PHE A 99 5.80 24.36 -15.53
N ILE A 100 4.88 25.17 -15.00
CA ILE A 100 3.48 25.12 -15.35
C ILE A 100 3.22 26.34 -16.22
N GLN A 101 2.76 26.11 -17.44
CA GLN A 101 2.30 27.18 -18.32
C GLN A 101 0.79 27.04 -18.44
N SER A 102 0.06 27.97 -17.82
CA SER A 102 -1.39 28.03 -17.95
C SER A 102 -1.74 28.70 -19.26
N ASP A 103 -2.70 28.15 -20.01
CA ASP A 103 -3.14 28.72 -21.30
C ASP A 103 -3.72 30.14 -21.15
N ASN A 104 -4.06 30.56 -19.92
CA ASN A 104 -4.60 31.88 -19.59
C ASN A 104 -3.62 32.80 -18.86
N ALA A 105 -2.39 32.35 -18.55
CA ALA A 105 -1.40 33.18 -17.88
C ALA A 105 -0.34 33.67 -18.87
N SER A 106 -0.03 34.95 -18.83
CA SER A 106 1.00 35.57 -19.65
C SER A 106 2.41 35.10 -19.31
N GLU A 107 2.63 34.54 -18.11
CA GLU A 107 3.94 34.20 -17.59
C GLU A 107 3.97 32.78 -16.97
N PRO A 108 5.12 32.08 -17.05
CA PRO A 108 5.27 30.72 -16.52
C PRO A 108 5.33 30.70 -14.99
N PHE A 109 4.82 29.63 -14.40
CA PHE A 109 4.92 29.34 -12.97
C PHE A 109 5.99 28.29 -12.75
N TYR A 110 6.81 28.46 -11.71
CA TYR A 110 7.78 27.46 -11.31
C TYR A 110 7.27 26.74 -10.06
N ARG A 111 7.43 25.43 -10.02
CA ARG A 111 7.06 24.63 -8.86
C ARG A 111 8.21 23.72 -8.44
N ILE A 112 8.55 23.74 -7.16
CA ILE A 112 9.41 22.74 -6.52
C ILE A 112 8.54 21.85 -5.66
N GLN A 113 8.73 20.54 -5.78
CA GLN A 113 8.14 19.56 -4.89
C GLN A 113 9.24 18.79 -4.19
N GLU A 114 9.24 18.83 -2.87
CA GLU A 114 10.05 18.01 -2.00
C GLU A 114 9.21 16.83 -1.48
N PHE A 115 9.72 15.61 -1.61
CA PHE A 115 9.01 14.41 -1.17
C PHE A 115 9.98 13.28 -0.82
N PRO A 116 9.59 12.32 0.04
CA PRO A 116 10.43 11.15 0.30
C PRO A 116 10.52 10.24 -0.94
N PRO A 117 11.59 9.42 -1.09
CA PRO A 117 11.79 8.58 -2.27
C PRO A 117 10.58 7.70 -2.62
N VAL A 118 9.92 7.10 -1.63
CA VAL A 118 8.76 6.21 -1.85
C VAL A 118 7.61 6.89 -2.63
N ALA A 119 7.48 8.22 -2.60
CA ALA A 119 6.46 8.95 -3.35
C ALA A 119 6.65 8.87 -4.89
N LEU A 120 7.85 8.52 -5.35
CA LEU A 120 8.19 8.33 -6.76
C LEU A 120 7.65 7.03 -7.36
N CYS A 121 7.28 6.04 -6.52
CA CYS A 121 6.80 4.74 -6.97
C CYS A 121 5.29 4.60 -6.82
N ARG A 122 4.68 3.87 -7.75
CA ARG A 122 3.35 3.26 -7.63
C ARG A 122 3.49 1.87 -7.01
N PRO A 123 2.43 1.31 -6.39
CA PRO A 123 2.50 -0.03 -5.81
C PRO A 123 2.86 -1.12 -6.82
N GLY A 124 2.47 -0.94 -8.09
CA GLY A 124 2.77 -1.86 -9.17
C GLY A 124 4.19 -1.76 -9.73
N ASP A 125 4.95 -0.74 -9.34
CA ASP A 125 6.32 -0.58 -9.83
C ASP A 125 7.25 -1.61 -9.17
N PRO A 126 8.16 -2.25 -9.92
CA PRO A 126 9.14 -3.18 -9.34
C PRO A 126 9.98 -2.56 -8.22
N GLY A 127 10.24 -1.25 -8.29
CA GLY A 127 10.92 -0.48 -7.27
C GLY A 127 10.21 -0.50 -5.91
N PHE A 128 8.88 -0.46 -5.88
CA PHE A 128 8.09 -0.49 -4.64
C PHE A 128 8.27 -1.83 -3.91
N GLN A 129 8.19 -2.94 -4.63
CA GLN A 129 8.50 -4.26 -4.06
C GLN A 129 9.96 -4.33 -3.55
N GLY A 130 10.89 -3.74 -4.31
CA GLY A 130 12.29 -3.63 -3.92
C GLY A 130 12.50 -2.90 -2.59
N LEU A 131 11.76 -1.81 -2.33
CA LEU A 131 11.76 -1.10 -1.04
C LEU A 131 11.34 -2.02 0.12
N MET A 132 10.24 -2.74 -0.06
CA MET A 132 9.72 -3.66 0.96
C MET A 132 10.71 -4.79 1.26
N LEU A 133 11.43 -5.28 0.24
CA LEU A 133 12.43 -6.34 0.39
C LEU A 133 13.73 -5.86 1.05
N CYS A 134 14.12 -4.59 0.86
CA CYS A 134 15.32 -4.03 1.50
C CYS A 134 15.05 -3.50 2.91
N GLY A 135 13.81 -3.58 3.40
CA GLY A 135 13.41 -3.19 4.76
C GLY A 135 13.04 -1.72 4.92
N TYR A 136 12.78 -1.00 3.83
CA TYR A 136 12.30 0.37 3.89
C TYR A 136 10.91 0.42 4.56
N ASP A 137 10.76 1.26 5.57
CA ASP A 137 9.48 1.47 6.25
C ASP A 137 8.59 2.46 5.47
N VAL A 138 7.66 1.91 4.68
CA VAL A 138 6.65 2.65 3.92
C VAL A 138 5.49 3.16 4.80
N GLU A 139 5.43 2.74 6.06
CA GLU A 139 4.39 3.13 7.03
C GLU A 139 4.81 4.39 7.79
N ARG A 140 6.07 4.81 7.67
CA ARG A 140 6.58 6.07 8.24
C ARG A 140 5.82 7.27 7.67
N SER A 141 5.52 8.23 8.54
CA SER A 141 4.87 9.49 8.16
C SER A 141 5.62 10.20 7.03
N MET A 142 4.89 10.67 6.03
CA MET A 142 5.42 11.35 4.86
C MET A 142 5.07 12.84 4.90
N THR A 143 6.01 13.68 4.51
CA THR A 143 5.77 15.12 4.30
C THR A 143 6.07 15.45 2.85
N ILE A 144 5.17 16.18 2.22
CA ILE A 144 5.36 16.76 0.88
C ILE A 144 5.36 18.27 1.06
N ASN A 145 6.48 18.92 0.73
CA ASN A 145 6.55 20.37 0.67
C ASN A 145 6.47 20.80 -0.78
N MET A 146 5.65 21.81 -1.06
CA MET A 146 5.48 22.38 -2.38
C MET A 146 5.70 23.88 -2.28
N VAL A 147 6.55 24.39 -3.17
CA VAL A 147 6.79 25.82 -3.34
C VAL A 147 6.39 26.18 -4.76
N VAL A 148 5.45 27.10 -4.92
CA VAL A 148 5.03 27.63 -6.22
C VAL A 148 5.45 29.09 -6.27
N GLN A 149 6.22 29.45 -7.30
CA GLN A 149 6.57 30.82 -7.57
C GLN A 149 5.86 31.31 -8.83
N GLN A 150 5.19 32.45 -8.69
CA GLN A 150 4.66 33.24 -9.78
C GLN A 150 5.18 34.67 -9.61
N ASN A 151 6.06 35.10 -10.50
CA ASN A 151 6.73 36.41 -10.42
C ASN A 151 7.46 36.59 -9.09
N GLU A 152 7.09 37.59 -8.30
CA GLU A 152 7.64 37.83 -6.95
C GLU A 152 6.85 37.11 -5.84
N ALA A 153 5.66 36.57 -6.15
CA ALA A 153 4.84 35.86 -5.19
C ALA A 153 5.32 34.42 -5.05
N VAL A 154 5.48 33.99 -3.79
CA VAL A 154 5.85 32.62 -3.42
C VAL A 154 4.75 32.06 -2.52
N GLU A 155 4.17 30.94 -2.93
CA GLU A 155 3.22 30.17 -2.11
C GLU A 155 3.89 28.88 -1.64
N GLU A 156 3.83 28.63 -0.33
CA GLU A 156 4.33 27.41 0.28
C GLU A 156 3.20 26.57 0.83
N LYS A 157 3.20 25.28 0.49
CA LYS A 157 2.22 24.32 0.98
C LYS A 157 2.92 23.10 1.54
N ARG A 158 2.52 22.74 2.76
CA ARG A 158 3.02 21.55 3.45
C ARG A 158 1.90 20.55 3.69
N LEU A 159 2.03 19.36 3.10
CA LEU A 159 1.09 18.26 3.26
C LEU A 159 1.75 17.17 4.09
N ARG A 160 1.02 16.62 5.07
CA ARG A 160 1.50 15.54 5.95
C ARG A 160 0.55 14.35 5.85
N TYR A 161 1.14 13.17 5.69
CA TYR A 161 0.44 11.90 5.57
C TYR A 161 0.97 10.91 6.60
N ARG A 162 0.10 10.03 7.10
CA ARG A 162 0.47 9.05 8.14
C ARG A 162 1.40 7.95 7.62
N GLY A 163 1.37 7.68 6.32
CA GLY A 163 2.21 6.70 5.63
C GLY A 163 1.86 6.63 4.15
N TYR A 164 2.39 5.64 3.43
CA TYR A 164 2.21 5.53 1.98
C TYR A 164 0.75 5.38 1.55
N LEU A 165 -0.06 4.59 2.26
CA LEU A 165 -1.48 4.43 1.95
C LEU A 165 -2.25 5.76 2.02
N ASP A 166 -2.11 6.47 3.14
CA ASP A 166 -2.74 7.78 3.36
C ASP A 166 -2.27 8.82 2.32
N PHE A 167 -0.98 8.79 1.98
CA PHE A 167 -0.43 9.58 0.89
C PHE A 167 -1.12 9.25 -0.44
N SER A 168 -1.14 7.98 -0.86
CA SER A 168 -1.76 7.54 -2.11
C SER A 168 -3.23 7.97 -2.22
N LEU A 169 -4.01 7.79 -1.14
CA LEU A 169 -5.42 8.20 -1.09
C LEU A 169 -5.61 9.71 -1.14
N GLY A 170 -4.67 10.47 -0.56
CA GLY A 170 -4.71 11.92 -0.55
C GLY A 170 -4.29 12.56 -1.88
N VAL A 171 -3.46 11.89 -2.69
CA VAL A 171 -2.95 12.44 -3.95
C VAL A 171 -3.68 11.95 -5.18
N SER A 172 -4.21 10.72 -5.17
CA SER A 172 -4.87 10.15 -6.35
C SER A 172 -6.39 10.20 -6.22
N LYS A 173 -7.03 11.00 -7.08
CA LYS A 173 -8.50 11.11 -7.09
C LYS A 173 -9.16 9.82 -7.56
N GLN A 174 -8.48 9.04 -8.39
CA GLN A 174 -8.98 7.78 -8.95
C GLN A 174 -9.26 6.75 -7.86
N LEU A 175 -8.50 6.76 -6.77
CA LEU A 175 -8.69 5.86 -5.63
C LEU A 175 -9.97 6.12 -4.83
N ASN A 176 -10.74 7.17 -5.16
CA ASN A 176 -12.11 7.34 -4.67
C ASN A 176 -13.11 6.39 -5.35
N HIS A 177 -12.76 5.83 -6.52
CA HIS A 177 -13.57 4.82 -7.19
C HIS A 177 -13.28 3.43 -6.61
N SER A 178 -14.33 2.69 -6.23
CA SER A 178 -14.19 1.40 -5.54
C SER A 178 -13.40 0.35 -6.33
N ARG A 179 -13.50 0.32 -7.67
CA ARG A 179 -12.75 -0.63 -8.50
C ARG A 179 -11.25 -0.37 -8.41
N GLU A 180 -10.83 0.87 -8.72
CA GLU A 180 -9.44 1.32 -8.64
C GLU A 180 -8.87 1.13 -7.23
N PHE A 181 -9.66 1.43 -6.20
CA PHE A 181 -9.24 1.21 -4.81
C PHE A 181 -8.96 -0.26 -4.51
N VAL A 182 -9.85 -1.18 -4.92
CA VAL A 182 -9.68 -2.62 -4.67
C VAL A 182 -8.47 -3.17 -5.42
N GLU A 183 -8.27 -2.76 -6.67
CA GLU A 183 -7.10 -3.13 -7.47
C GLU A 183 -5.81 -2.60 -6.85
N PHE A 184 -5.79 -1.32 -6.46
CA PHE A 184 -4.67 -0.69 -5.77
C PHE A 184 -4.30 -1.45 -4.48
N VAL A 185 -5.28 -1.75 -3.62
CA VAL A 185 -5.03 -2.47 -2.36
C VAL A 185 -4.52 -3.89 -2.61
N LYS A 186 -5.06 -4.58 -3.62
CA LYS A 186 -4.57 -5.89 -4.02
C LYS A 186 -3.10 -5.83 -4.43
N THR A 187 -2.75 -4.93 -5.34
CA THR A 187 -1.36 -4.74 -5.79
C THR A 187 -0.44 -4.35 -4.64
N LEU A 188 -0.92 -3.52 -3.71
CA LEU A 188 -0.17 -3.11 -2.52
C LEU A 188 0.19 -4.32 -1.64
N PHE A 189 -0.76 -5.22 -1.37
CA PHE A 189 -0.51 -6.42 -0.58
C PHE A 189 0.33 -7.48 -1.30
N GLU A 190 0.15 -7.64 -2.62
CA GLU A 190 1.00 -8.51 -3.45
C GLU A 190 2.47 -8.09 -3.41
N ASN A 191 2.73 -6.78 -3.32
CA ASN A 191 4.08 -6.22 -3.22
C ASN A 191 4.62 -6.13 -1.78
N GLY A 192 3.91 -6.68 -0.81
CA GLY A 192 4.43 -6.96 0.52
C GLY A 192 4.00 -6.00 1.62
N TYR A 193 3.08 -5.07 1.34
CA TYR A 193 2.51 -4.18 2.35
C TYR A 193 1.75 -4.94 3.45
N ASP A 194 1.75 -4.39 4.66
CA ASP A 194 1.11 -5.01 5.82
C ASP A 194 -0.41 -4.74 5.84
N CYS A 195 -1.22 -5.79 5.71
CA CYS A 195 -2.69 -5.67 5.79
C CYS A 195 -3.21 -5.29 7.18
N HIS A 196 -2.45 -5.51 8.26
CA HIS A 196 -2.81 -5.01 9.59
C HIS A 196 -2.69 -3.49 9.64
N GLU A 197 -1.64 -2.94 9.05
CA GLU A 197 -1.44 -1.49 9.01
C GLU A 197 -2.54 -0.82 8.18
N PHE A 198 -2.95 -1.45 7.08
CA PHE A 198 -4.15 -1.04 6.34
C PHE A 198 -5.40 -0.96 7.25
N LEU A 199 -5.70 -2.00 8.04
CA LEU A 199 -6.89 -2.02 8.91
C LEU A 199 -6.78 -1.13 10.16
N ARG A 200 -5.58 -0.68 10.55
CA ARG A 200 -5.41 0.36 11.57
C ARG A 200 -5.83 1.73 11.06
N GLN A 201 -5.59 1.99 9.78
CA GLN A 201 -5.87 3.28 9.14
C GLN A 201 -7.29 3.35 8.54
N VAL A 202 -7.85 2.21 8.12
CA VAL A 202 -9.11 2.14 7.39
C VAL A 202 -10.23 1.48 8.21
N ASP A 203 -11.31 2.22 8.41
CA ASP A 203 -12.60 1.70 8.88
C ASP A 203 -13.39 1.17 7.67
N LEU A 204 -13.53 -0.15 7.56
CA LEU A 204 -14.13 -0.81 6.40
C LEU A 204 -15.61 -0.44 6.25
N TRP A 205 -16.33 -0.27 7.36
CA TRP A 205 -17.73 0.15 7.30
C TRP A 205 -17.84 1.55 6.71
N LYS A 206 -17.04 2.52 7.20
CA LYS A 206 -17.02 3.88 6.66
C LYS A 206 -16.57 3.91 5.20
N LEU A 207 -15.59 3.08 4.84
CA LEU A 207 -15.14 2.91 3.46
C LEU A 207 -16.28 2.40 2.59
N PHE A 208 -17.02 1.38 3.02
CA PHE A 208 -18.14 0.83 2.26
C PHE A 208 -19.27 1.84 2.08
N VAL A 209 -19.59 2.62 3.11
CA VAL A 209 -20.59 3.69 3.01
C VAL A 209 -20.16 4.75 1.99
N ARG A 210 -18.92 5.22 2.05
CA ARG A 210 -18.44 6.35 1.23
C ARG A 210 -18.04 5.96 -0.19
N GLY A 211 -17.27 4.89 -0.35
CA GLY A 211 -16.65 4.50 -1.63
C GLY A 211 -17.36 3.35 -2.36
N PHE A 212 -18.20 2.58 -1.65
CA PHE A 212 -18.94 1.43 -2.22
C PHE A 212 -20.46 1.62 -2.15
N HIS A 213 -20.93 2.80 -1.71
CA HIS A 213 -22.33 3.16 -1.62
C HIS A 213 -23.19 2.14 -0.85
N LEU A 214 -22.68 1.67 0.29
CA LEU A 214 -23.47 0.94 1.27
C LEU A 214 -24.45 1.89 1.97
N VAL A 215 -25.74 1.59 1.89
CA VAL A 215 -26.81 2.30 2.60
C VAL A 215 -27.31 1.40 3.72
N SER A 216 -27.41 1.94 4.93
CA SER A 216 -27.94 1.20 6.08
C SER A 216 -29.32 0.63 5.74
N GLU A 217 -29.57 -0.63 6.10
CA GLU A 217 -30.83 -1.38 5.89
C GLU A 217 -31.20 -1.69 4.43
N GLN A 218 -30.69 -0.93 3.45
CA GLN A 218 -30.93 -1.14 2.02
C GLN A 218 -29.82 -1.95 1.33
N GLY A 219 -28.64 -2.02 1.94
CA GLY A 219 -27.49 -2.73 1.39
C GLY A 219 -26.70 -1.90 0.37
N PHE A 220 -25.95 -2.58 -0.51
CA PHE A 220 -25.13 -1.93 -1.53
C PHE A 220 -25.99 -1.45 -2.71
N ARG A 221 -25.70 -0.26 -3.22
CA ARG A 221 -26.42 0.33 -4.37
C ARG A 221 -26.38 -0.53 -5.63
N SER A 222 -25.31 -1.29 -5.86
CA SER A 222 -25.15 -2.17 -7.02
C SER A 222 -24.52 -3.52 -6.64
N ILE A 223 -24.79 -4.54 -7.46
CA ILE A 223 -24.16 -5.87 -7.35
C ILE A 223 -22.64 -5.74 -7.48
N GLU A 224 -22.17 -4.88 -8.38
CA GLU A 224 -20.74 -4.62 -8.60
C GLU A 224 -20.06 -4.12 -7.31
N HIS A 225 -20.61 -3.12 -6.63
CA HIS A 225 -20.01 -2.62 -5.40
C HIS A 225 -19.98 -3.67 -4.29
N ARG A 226 -21.02 -4.51 -4.20
CA ARG A 226 -21.02 -5.64 -3.27
C ARG A 226 -19.90 -6.64 -3.61
N THR A 227 -19.71 -6.98 -4.88
CA THR A 227 -18.65 -7.87 -5.33
C THR A 227 -17.27 -7.28 -5.04
N LEU A 228 -17.06 -5.98 -5.31
CA LEU A 228 -15.81 -5.30 -4.99
C LEU A 228 -15.54 -5.27 -3.49
N ALA A 229 -16.56 -5.04 -2.66
CA ALA A 229 -16.45 -5.10 -1.21
C ALA A 229 -16.08 -6.52 -0.72
N ALA A 230 -16.70 -7.56 -1.31
CA ALA A 230 -16.37 -8.95 -1.02
C ALA A 230 -14.92 -9.28 -1.41
N ASN A 231 -14.48 -8.82 -2.59
CA ASN A 231 -13.10 -8.98 -3.05
C ASN A 231 -12.09 -8.29 -2.13
N LEU A 232 -12.42 -7.11 -1.59
CA LEU A 232 -11.55 -6.44 -0.62
C LEU A 232 -11.36 -7.28 0.66
N ILE A 233 -12.45 -7.85 1.18
CA ILE A 233 -12.37 -8.74 2.36
C ILE A 233 -11.61 -10.02 2.03
N SER A 234 -11.85 -10.62 0.86
CA SER A 234 -11.10 -11.79 0.39
C SER A 234 -9.60 -11.49 0.34
N ASN A 235 -9.20 -10.36 -0.27
CA ASN A 235 -7.81 -9.92 -0.33
C ASN A 235 -7.18 -9.79 1.07
N LEU A 236 -7.89 -9.23 2.05
CA LEU A 236 -7.39 -9.14 3.42
C LEU A 236 -7.15 -10.51 4.05
N ILE A 237 -8.06 -11.45 3.83
CA ILE A 237 -7.94 -12.85 4.31
C ILE A 237 -6.77 -13.55 3.62
N GLU A 238 -6.72 -13.50 2.29
CA GLU A 238 -5.71 -14.15 1.46
C GLU A 238 -4.29 -13.62 1.72
N HIS A 239 -4.18 -12.35 2.16
CA HIS A 239 -2.92 -11.71 2.53
C HIS A 239 -2.62 -11.73 4.03
N GLY A 240 -3.20 -12.68 4.76
CA GLY A 240 -2.69 -13.06 6.07
C GLY A 240 -3.15 -12.19 7.23
N ILE A 241 -4.30 -11.52 7.13
CA ILE A 241 -4.82 -10.76 8.27
C ILE A 241 -5.00 -11.67 9.50
N SER A 242 -4.56 -11.16 10.65
CA SER A 242 -4.69 -11.78 11.96
C SER A 242 -5.73 -11.03 12.79
N LEU A 243 -6.69 -11.78 13.33
CA LEU A 243 -7.82 -11.26 14.10
C LEU A 243 -7.60 -11.47 15.60
N LYS A 244 -6.43 -11.05 16.08
CA LYS A 244 -6.08 -11.03 17.51
C LYS A 244 -6.66 -9.81 18.22
N ASP A 245 -6.59 -8.66 17.56
CA ASP A 245 -7.09 -7.40 18.08
C ASP A 245 -8.60 -7.31 17.91
N GLU A 246 -9.29 -6.89 18.97
CA GLU A 246 -10.75 -6.81 18.97
C GLU A 246 -11.25 -5.76 17.96
N ARG A 247 -10.57 -4.63 17.84
CA ARG A 247 -10.97 -3.56 16.91
C ARG A 247 -10.85 -4.02 15.46
N THR A 248 -9.74 -4.66 15.07
CA THR A 248 -9.59 -5.25 13.72
C THR A 248 -10.63 -6.33 13.46
N THR A 249 -10.87 -7.21 14.45
CA THR A 249 -11.87 -8.28 14.37
C THR A 249 -13.26 -7.73 14.13
N MET A 250 -13.68 -6.73 14.92
CA MET A 250 -15.01 -6.13 14.79
C MET A 250 -15.16 -5.30 13.52
N ASN A 251 -14.09 -4.66 13.03
CA ASN A 251 -14.08 -3.95 11.75
C ASN A 251 -14.38 -4.93 10.59
N LEU A 252 -13.66 -6.05 10.52
CA LEU A 252 -13.86 -7.10 9.52
C LEU A 252 -15.20 -7.83 9.66
N PHE A 253 -15.62 -8.11 10.90
CA PHE A 253 -16.90 -8.77 11.17
C PHE A 253 -18.09 -7.90 10.76
N LYS A 254 -18.09 -6.60 11.09
CA LYS A 254 -19.15 -5.67 10.67
C LYS A 254 -19.21 -5.56 9.14
N ALA A 255 -18.05 -5.46 8.49
CA ALA A 255 -17.95 -5.38 7.03
C ALA A 255 -18.48 -6.65 6.35
N SER A 256 -18.05 -7.84 6.77
CA SER A 256 -18.53 -9.12 6.22
C SER A 256 -20.01 -9.37 6.49
N SER A 257 -20.50 -9.04 7.69
CA SER A 257 -21.93 -9.13 8.02
C SER A 257 -22.78 -8.20 7.15
N ALA A 258 -22.27 -7.00 6.81
CA ALA A 258 -22.98 -6.07 5.93
C ALA A 258 -23.17 -6.61 4.51
N ILE A 259 -22.15 -7.32 3.99
CA ILE A 259 -22.22 -7.97 2.67
C ILE A 259 -23.29 -9.07 2.68
N LEU A 260 -23.32 -9.88 3.73
CA LEU A 260 -24.29 -10.98 3.87
C LEU A 260 -25.73 -10.49 4.11
N ALA A 261 -25.90 -9.38 4.84
CA ALA A 261 -27.21 -8.81 5.12
C ALA A 261 -27.81 -8.05 3.92
N CYS A 262 -27.07 -7.90 2.82
CA CYS A 262 -27.55 -7.19 1.64
C CYS A 262 -28.75 -7.91 1.01
N PRO A 263 -29.86 -7.21 0.71
CA PRO A 263 -30.97 -7.82 -0.02
C PRO A 263 -30.52 -8.24 -1.43
N LYS A 264 -31.19 -9.25 -1.99
CA LYS A 264 -31.01 -9.74 -3.38
C LYS A 264 -29.62 -10.36 -3.65
N HIS A 265 -29.36 -11.52 -3.05
CA HIS A 265 -28.23 -12.36 -3.43
C HIS A 265 -28.58 -13.30 -4.59
N THR A 266 -27.66 -13.49 -5.53
CA THR A 266 -27.58 -14.75 -6.29
C THR A 266 -27.07 -15.85 -5.36
N THR A 267 -27.39 -17.12 -5.66
CA THR A 267 -26.92 -18.28 -4.87
C THR A 267 -25.40 -18.26 -4.67
N GLU A 268 -24.66 -18.00 -5.74
CA GLU A 268 -23.20 -17.87 -5.72
C GLU A 268 -22.74 -16.72 -4.82
N SER A 269 -23.30 -15.52 -4.99
CA SER A 269 -22.91 -14.36 -4.16
C SER A 269 -23.23 -14.55 -2.68
N LYS A 270 -24.30 -15.28 -2.34
CA LYS A 270 -24.63 -15.63 -0.94
C LYS A 270 -23.60 -16.61 -0.39
N SER A 271 -23.23 -17.61 -1.18
CA SER A 271 -22.19 -18.59 -0.82
C SER A 271 -20.86 -17.89 -0.52
N THR A 272 -20.42 -16.97 -1.39
CA THR A 272 -19.21 -16.17 -1.18
C THR A 272 -19.30 -15.35 0.11
N ALA A 273 -20.41 -14.66 0.35
CA ALA A 273 -20.59 -13.87 1.58
C ALA A 273 -20.53 -14.73 2.86
N LEU A 274 -21.17 -15.91 2.84
CA LEU A 274 -21.13 -16.87 3.94
C LEU A 274 -19.71 -17.43 4.16
N HIS A 275 -18.99 -17.73 3.07
CA HIS A 275 -17.62 -18.19 3.11
C HIS A 275 -16.69 -17.15 3.74
N LEU A 276 -16.81 -15.88 3.34
CA LEU A 276 -16.05 -14.77 3.92
C LEU A 276 -16.35 -14.60 5.42
N LEU A 277 -17.63 -14.64 5.81
CA LEU A 277 -18.01 -14.55 7.21
C LEU A 277 -17.45 -15.72 8.03
N ARG A 278 -17.51 -16.94 7.47
CA ARG A 278 -16.95 -18.14 8.09
C ARG A 278 -15.44 -18.03 8.27
N ALA A 279 -14.72 -17.52 7.27
CA ALA A 279 -13.29 -17.27 7.36
C ALA A 279 -12.96 -16.26 8.47
N VAL A 280 -13.67 -15.12 8.52
CA VAL A 280 -13.49 -14.10 9.57
C VAL A 280 -13.71 -14.68 10.96
N MET A 281 -14.80 -15.42 11.17
CA MET A 281 -15.08 -16.03 12.48
C MET A 281 -14.07 -17.12 12.85
N SER A 282 -13.64 -17.94 11.88
CA SER A 282 -12.63 -18.99 12.09
C SER A 282 -11.27 -18.40 12.48
N LEU A 283 -10.89 -17.28 11.87
CA LEU A 283 -9.63 -16.60 12.11
C LEU A 283 -9.60 -15.79 13.40
N SER A 284 -10.76 -15.43 13.95
CA SER A 284 -10.86 -14.75 15.25
C SER A 284 -10.24 -15.57 16.37
N TRP A 285 -9.56 -14.91 17.30
CA TRP A 285 -9.06 -15.57 18.51
C TRP A 285 -10.12 -15.69 19.61
N ASN A 286 -11.13 -14.82 19.60
CA ASN A 286 -12.21 -14.80 20.57
C ASN A 286 -13.57 -14.87 19.86
N ILE A 287 -14.24 -16.02 19.97
CA ILE A 287 -15.54 -16.25 19.34
C ILE A 287 -16.68 -15.50 20.05
N ASN A 288 -16.50 -15.16 21.33
CA ASN A 288 -17.50 -14.43 22.12
C ASN A 288 -17.77 -13.02 21.57
N ASN A 289 -16.88 -12.49 20.73
CA ASN A 289 -17.09 -11.22 20.04
C ASN A 289 -18.32 -11.27 19.11
N PHE A 290 -18.77 -12.47 18.71
CA PHE A 290 -19.85 -12.66 17.75
C PHE A 290 -21.16 -13.16 18.37
N THR A 291 -21.13 -13.64 19.62
CA THR A 291 -22.27 -14.30 20.27
C THR A 291 -23.46 -13.36 20.48
N ASN A 292 -23.21 -12.06 20.58
CA ASN A 292 -24.25 -11.04 20.77
C ASN A 292 -24.96 -10.66 19.46
N SER A 293 -24.65 -11.29 18.33
CA SER A 293 -25.32 -10.98 17.06
C SER A 293 -26.77 -11.47 17.04
N HIS A 294 -27.68 -10.61 16.59
CA HIS A 294 -29.10 -10.95 16.41
C HIS A 294 -29.40 -11.61 15.05
N SER A 295 -28.44 -11.68 14.13
CA SER A 295 -28.65 -12.28 12.80
C SER A 295 -28.68 -13.81 12.85
N ASN A 296 -29.73 -14.40 12.26
CA ASN A 296 -29.87 -15.86 12.15
C ASN A 296 -28.78 -16.49 11.28
N ASP A 297 -28.39 -15.85 10.17
CA ASP A 297 -27.31 -16.36 9.32
C ASP A 297 -25.97 -16.38 10.08
N VAL A 298 -25.69 -15.33 10.87
CA VAL A 298 -24.49 -15.26 11.71
C VAL A 298 -24.49 -16.38 12.75
N LYS A 299 -25.62 -16.61 13.43
CA LYS A 299 -25.77 -17.72 14.39
C LYS A 299 -25.60 -19.08 13.73
N GLN A 300 -26.14 -19.26 12.52
CA GLN A 300 -26.00 -20.52 11.77
C GLN A 300 -24.54 -20.79 11.42
N VAL A 301 -23.80 -19.78 10.94
CA VAL A 301 -22.36 -19.91 10.68
C VAL A 301 -21.63 -20.24 11.98
N LEU A 302 -21.91 -19.51 13.06
CA LEU A 302 -21.30 -19.73 14.38
C LEU A 302 -21.49 -21.16 14.88
N ASN A 303 -22.71 -21.69 14.79
CA ASN A 303 -23.03 -23.05 15.21
C ASN A 303 -22.37 -24.13 14.34
N SER A 304 -22.04 -23.80 13.08
CA SER A 304 -21.34 -24.71 12.17
C SER A 304 -19.82 -24.72 12.33
N LEU A 305 -19.26 -23.81 13.14
CA LEU A 305 -17.82 -23.62 13.26
C LEU A 305 -17.22 -24.46 14.38
N ASP A 306 -16.27 -25.32 14.03
CA ASP A 306 -15.38 -25.96 15.00
C ASP A 306 -14.19 -25.04 15.36
N HIS A 307 -14.51 -23.88 15.94
CA HIS A 307 -13.55 -22.82 16.25
C HIS A 307 -12.44 -23.26 17.22
N GLY A 308 -12.81 -24.15 18.15
CA GLY A 308 -11.94 -24.68 19.20
C GLY A 308 -11.02 -25.83 18.76
N SER A 309 -11.24 -26.39 17.57
CA SER A 309 -10.41 -27.47 17.02
C SER A 309 -8.93 -27.15 17.00
N LEU A 310 -8.12 -28.19 17.14
CA LEU A 310 -6.67 -28.10 17.00
C LEU A 310 -6.29 -27.53 15.62
N LEU A 311 -7.00 -27.93 14.56
CA LEU A 311 -6.79 -27.44 13.21
C LEU A 311 -6.92 -25.91 13.12
N GLN A 312 -8.02 -25.34 13.63
CA GLN A 312 -8.24 -23.90 13.57
C GLN A 312 -7.23 -23.12 14.44
N LYS A 313 -6.87 -23.66 15.61
CA LYS A 313 -5.79 -23.11 16.44
C LYS A 313 -4.46 -23.08 15.69
N CYS A 314 -4.10 -24.17 15.00
CA CYS A 314 -2.89 -24.25 14.18
C CYS A 314 -2.92 -23.25 13.02
N LEU A 315 -4.04 -23.13 12.29
CA LEU A 315 -4.16 -22.16 11.19
C LEU A 315 -3.93 -20.73 11.67
N ARG A 316 -4.56 -20.30 12.78
CA ARG A 316 -4.35 -18.97 13.37
C ARG A 316 -2.91 -18.75 13.81
N ALA A 317 -2.29 -19.77 14.42
CA ALA A 317 -0.90 -19.71 14.87
C ALA A 317 0.07 -19.59 13.68
N ILE A 318 -0.07 -20.43 12.66
CA ILE A 318 0.74 -20.39 11.43
C ILE A 318 0.64 -19.00 10.79
N ARG A 319 -0.58 -18.48 10.60
CA ARG A 319 -0.79 -17.16 10.00
C ARG A 319 -0.12 -16.04 10.79
N THR A 320 -0.20 -16.12 12.12
CA THR A 320 0.51 -15.19 13.02
C THR A 320 2.02 -15.27 12.83
N CYS A 321 2.59 -16.47 12.79
CA CYS A 321 4.03 -16.68 12.63
C CYS A 321 4.56 -16.22 11.27
N LEU A 322 3.78 -16.39 10.20
CA LEU A 322 4.14 -15.91 8.88
C LEU A 322 4.12 -14.38 8.81
N GLY A 323 3.16 -13.75 9.51
CA GLY A 323 2.86 -12.33 9.38
C GLY A 323 2.25 -11.98 8.02
N SER A 324 1.66 -10.80 7.92
CA SER A 324 0.95 -10.29 6.73
C SER A 324 1.87 -9.87 5.58
N ARG A 325 3.04 -9.27 5.88
CA ARG A 325 3.98 -8.84 4.84
C ARG A 325 4.45 -10.03 4.00
N PHE A 326 4.22 -9.95 2.69
CA PHE A 326 4.51 -11.02 1.73
C PHE A 326 3.84 -12.37 2.07
N PHE A 327 2.70 -12.36 2.77
CA PHE A 327 2.07 -13.57 3.30
C PHE A 327 1.85 -14.66 2.24
N ALA A 328 1.17 -14.36 1.12
CA ALA A 328 0.90 -15.34 0.07
C ALA A 328 2.19 -15.96 -0.50
N ARG A 329 3.26 -15.16 -0.65
CA ARG A 329 4.59 -15.63 -1.08
C ARG A 329 5.24 -16.53 -0.02
N LYS A 330 5.08 -16.23 1.26
CA LYS A 330 5.57 -17.08 2.36
C LYS A 330 4.82 -18.40 2.41
N VAL A 331 3.50 -18.41 2.23
CA VAL A 331 2.69 -19.63 2.17
C VAL A 331 3.10 -20.53 1.00
N LYS A 332 3.32 -19.96 -0.19
CA LYS A 332 3.80 -20.71 -1.37
C LYS A 332 5.15 -21.41 -1.13
N LYS A 333 5.98 -20.89 -0.23
CA LYS A 333 7.28 -21.47 0.14
C LYS A 333 7.21 -22.53 1.23
N LEU A 334 6.04 -22.73 1.86
CA LEU A 334 5.88 -23.76 2.86
C LEU A 334 5.96 -25.16 2.24
N ASN A 335 6.67 -26.04 2.93
CA ASN A 335 6.79 -27.45 2.56
C ASN A 335 5.55 -28.23 3.06
N CYS A 336 4.41 -28.01 2.41
CA CYS A 336 3.15 -28.69 2.70
C CYS A 336 2.33 -28.90 1.42
N THR A 337 1.25 -29.68 1.52
CA THR A 337 0.35 -29.94 0.38
C THR A 337 -0.35 -28.66 -0.07
N GLU A 338 -0.78 -28.63 -1.34
CA GLU A 338 -1.52 -27.48 -1.88
C GLU A 338 -2.85 -27.24 -1.14
N GLU A 339 -3.52 -28.32 -0.71
CA GLU A 339 -4.69 -28.25 0.15
C GLU A 339 -4.38 -27.50 1.46
N THR A 340 -3.27 -27.84 2.13
CA THR A 340 -2.85 -27.16 3.35
C THR A 340 -2.54 -25.68 3.09
N ARG A 341 -1.88 -25.36 1.97
CA ARG A 341 -1.61 -23.97 1.58
C ARG A 341 -2.90 -23.19 1.36
N ARG A 342 -3.89 -23.75 0.67
CA ARG A 342 -5.22 -23.13 0.49
C ARG A 342 -5.90 -22.90 1.82
N MET A 343 -5.92 -23.88 2.72
CA MET A 343 -6.48 -23.70 4.06
C MET A 343 -5.80 -22.58 4.86
N ILE A 344 -4.47 -22.42 4.71
CA ILE A 344 -3.72 -21.33 5.33
C ILE A 344 -4.11 -19.98 4.71
N ILE A 345 -4.28 -19.90 3.39
CA ILE A 345 -4.66 -18.69 2.65
C ILE A 345 -6.11 -18.29 2.99
N ASP A 346 -7.05 -19.22 2.85
CA ASP A 346 -8.50 -19.03 3.04
C ASP A 346 -8.87 -18.89 4.54
N GLY A 347 -7.96 -19.29 5.42
CA GLY A 347 -8.10 -19.16 6.87
C GLY A 347 -9.07 -20.15 7.51
N HIS A 348 -9.54 -21.15 6.76
CA HIS A 348 -10.40 -22.22 7.26
C HIS A 348 -10.36 -23.44 6.33
N LYS A 349 -10.99 -24.54 6.77
CA LYS A 349 -11.18 -25.73 5.93
C LYS A 349 -12.34 -25.49 4.97
N CYS A 350 -12.06 -25.47 3.67
CA CYS A 350 -13.11 -25.56 2.65
C CYS A 350 -13.70 -26.97 2.71
N SER A 351 -14.93 -27.10 3.20
CA SER A 351 -15.72 -28.31 2.97
C SER A 351 -16.08 -28.33 1.48
N CYS A 352 -15.51 -29.26 0.72
CA CYS A 352 -15.99 -29.56 -0.62
C CYS A 352 -17.49 -29.86 -0.53
N PHE A 353 -18.31 -29.07 -1.22
CA PHE A 353 -19.72 -29.36 -1.45
C PHE A 353 -19.88 -30.08 -2.77
#